data_AF-A0A0N1PFN2-F1
#
_entry.id   AF-A0A0N1PFN2-F1
#
_cell.length_a   1.000
_cell.length_b   1.000
_cell.length_c   1.000
_cell.angle_alpha   90.00
_cell.angle_beta   90.00
_cell.angle_gamma   90.00
#
_symmetry.space_group_name_H-M   'P 1'
#
loop_
_entity.id
_entity.type
_entity.pdbx_description
1 polymer ?
#
loop_
_entity_poly.entity_id
_entity_poly.type
_entity_poly.pdbx_seq_one_letter_code
_entity_poly.pdbx_strand_id
1 'polypeptide(L)'
;MAAEGSKKKNEVPASRMGLCVAIVVFEIIGLFFMCIGSPYDQIKITADDWRVPKDLCYSVWGTKRCGASNPLAWHDAAFYARCGVFEATLKAAAAFSIISLFSFVIGASAALLMACKCVVSKVPVVLILLFGVITSAVPFAAIAGLYHNSQCKTRFKDVGKYQPGFPFFVVSWCMAVTSFILICFA
;
A
#
# COMPACT_ATOMS: atom_id res chain seq x y z
N MET A 1 19.20 51.28 -28.95
CA MET A 1 18.32 51.15 -27.76
C MET A 1 18.01 49.67 -27.60
N ALA A 2 18.87 48.95 -26.87
CA ALA A 2 18.71 47.52 -26.60
C ALA A 2 18.26 47.38 -25.15
N ALA A 3 17.07 46.80 -24.94
CA ALA A 3 16.62 46.34 -23.64
C ALA A 3 16.68 44.82 -23.65
N GLU A 4 17.83 44.26 -23.24
CA GLU A 4 17.93 42.84 -22.93
C GLU A 4 17.17 42.56 -21.63
N GLY A 5 15.96 42.01 -21.79
CA GLY A 5 15.18 41.47 -20.69
C GLY A 5 15.91 40.29 -20.05
N SER A 6 16.50 40.55 -18.89
CA SER A 6 17.12 39.57 -18.01
C SER A 6 16.15 38.40 -17.74
N LYS A 7 16.40 37.25 -18.37
CA LYS A 7 15.82 35.96 -17.96
C LYS A 7 16.33 35.67 -16.55
N LYS A 8 15.52 35.97 -15.53
CA LYS A 8 15.71 35.41 -14.19
C LYS A 8 15.75 33.89 -14.31
N LYS A 9 16.95 33.32 -14.16
CA LYS A 9 17.13 31.89 -13.91
C LYS A 9 16.30 31.58 -12.67
N ASN A 10 15.24 30.80 -12.83
CA ASN A 10 14.49 30.23 -11.70
C ASN A 10 15.42 29.25 -10.98
N GLU A 11 16.33 29.74 -10.14
CA GLU A 11 17.13 28.88 -9.28
C GLU A 11 16.18 28.17 -8.32
N VAL A 12 16.29 26.85 -8.24
CA VAL A 12 15.51 26.09 -7.25
C VAL A 12 16.18 26.41 -5.91
N PRO A 13 15.46 26.94 -4.92
CA PRO A 13 16.02 27.01 -3.57
C PRO A 13 16.39 25.59 -3.18
N ALA A 14 17.63 25.35 -2.75
CA ALA A 14 18.18 24.01 -2.50
C ALA A 14 17.26 23.14 -1.61
N SER A 15 16.47 23.77 -0.73
CA SER A 15 15.45 23.10 0.10
C SER A 15 14.37 22.37 -0.71
N ARG A 16 13.88 22.94 -1.83
CA ARG A 16 12.82 22.33 -2.65
C ARG A 16 13.31 21.11 -3.42
N MET A 17 14.57 21.13 -3.88
CA MET A 17 15.18 19.98 -4.53
C MET A 17 15.41 18.83 -3.54
N GLY A 18 15.90 19.14 -2.33
CA GLY A 18 16.06 18.14 -1.27
C GLY A 18 14.73 17.48 -0.88
N LEU A 19 13.66 18.26 -0.83
CA LEU A 19 12.32 17.77 -0.52
C LEU A 19 11.76 16.83 -1.60
N CYS A 20 11.94 17.16 -2.89
CA CYS A 20 11.55 16.26 -3.98
C CYS A 20 12.33 14.94 -3.94
N VAL A 21 13.63 14.99 -3.66
CA VAL A 21 14.45 13.77 -3.52
C VAL A 21 13.97 12.92 -2.33
N ALA A 22 13.67 13.55 -1.19
CA ALA A 22 13.12 12.85 -0.04
C ALA A 22 11.79 12.15 -0.36
N ILE A 23 10.88 12.83 -1.07
CA ILE A 23 9.62 12.22 -1.54
C ILE A 23 9.91 11.00 -2.40
N VAL A 24 10.81 11.09 -3.39
CA VAL A 24 11.17 9.94 -4.25
C VAL A 24 11.67 8.75 -3.41
N VAL A 25 12.52 9.00 -2.41
CA VAL A 25 13.03 7.95 -1.51
C VAL A 25 11.88 7.30 -0.72
N PHE A 26 10.97 8.10 -0.15
CA PHE A 26 9.82 7.58 0.58
C PHE A 26 8.87 6.78 -0.33
N GLU A 27 8.61 7.23 -1.55
CA GLU A 27 7.79 6.51 -2.53
C GLU A 27 8.43 5.16 -2.90
N ILE A 28 9.76 5.09 -3.07
CA ILE A 28 10.47 3.82 -3.37
C ILE A 28 10.41 2.86 -2.18
N ILE A 29 10.59 3.36 -0.96
CA ILE A 29 10.48 2.53 0.25
C ILE A 29 9.03 2.04 0.41
N GLY A 30 8.04 2.91 0.19
CA GLY A 30 6.63 2.56 0.21
C GLY A 30 6.28 1.50 -0.83
N LEU A 31 6.79 1.66 -2.06
CA LEU A 31 6.65 0.69 -3.15
C LEU A 31 7.22 -0.67 -2.77
N PHE A 32 8.43 -0.71 -2.21
CA PHE A 32 9.11 -1.93 -1.80
C PHE A 32 8.29 -2.71 -0.77
N PHE A 33 7.83 -2.03 0.28
CA PHE A 33 7.02 -2.66 1.32
C PHE A 33 5.64 -3.10 0.82
N MET A 34 4.99 -2.36 -0.08
CA MET A 34 3.73 -2.80 -0.69
C MET A 34 3.94 -4.04 -1.58
N CYS A 35 5.03 -4.04 -2.35
CA CYS A 35 5.38 -5.12 -3.27
C CYS A 35 5.65 -6.43 -2.53
N ILE A 36 6.45 -6.37 -1.45
CA ILE A 36 6.76 -7.56 -0.62
C ILE A 36 5.62 -7.90 0.33
N GLY A 37 4.92 -6.89 0.86
CA GLY A 37 3.80 -7.08 1.78
C GLY A 37 2.65 -7.83 1.14
N SER A 38 2.33 -7.54 -0.13
CA SER A 38 1.20 -8.19 -0.80
C SER A 38 1.29 -9.73 -0.89
N PRO A 39 2.37 -10.37 -1.35
CA PRO A 39 2.49 -11.83 -1.34
C PRO A 39 2.72 -12.42 0.06
N TYR A 40 3.14 -11.60 1.03
CA TYR A 40 3.45 -12.08 2.37
C TYR A 40 2.19 -12.39 3.18
N ASP A 41 2.32 -13.30 4.13
CA ASP A 41 1.23 -13.69 5.00
C ASP A 41 0.85 -12.54 5.93
N GLN A 42 -0.46 -12.29 6.01
CA GLN A 42 -1.07 -11.20 6.77
C GLN A 42 -1.60 -11.72 8.11
N ILE A 43 -2.18 -12.92 8.11
CA ILE A 43 -2.78 -13.56 9.29
C ILE A 43 -2.40 -15.04 9.29
N LYS A 44 -1.98 -15.56 10.44
CA LYS A 44 -1.78 -16.99 10.70
C LYS A 44 -2.82 -17.49 11.68
N ILE A 45 -3.51 -18.58 11.34
CA ILE A 45 -4.38 -19.30 12.26
C ILE A 45 -3.54 -20.10 13.23
N THR A 46 -3.79 -19.89 14.52
CA THR A 46 -3.07 -20.56 15.61
C THR A 46 -4.00 -21.34 16.54
N ALA A 47 -5.31 -21.14 16.42
CA ALA A 47 -6.28 -21.83 17.25
C ALA A 47 -6.63 -23.21 16.70
N ASP A 48 -6.82 -24.13 17.62
CA ASP A 48 -7.29 -25.49 17.37
C ASP A 48 -8.81 -25.51 17.29
N ASP A 49 -9.38 -24.90 16.25
CA ASP A 49 -10.82 -24.94 16.01
C ASP A 49 -11.14 -26.04 14.97
N TRP A 50 -12.17 -26.85 15.23
CA TRP A 50 -12.63 -27.89 14.30
C TRP A 50 -13.15 -27.30 12.97
N ARG A 51 -13.44 -26.00 12.96
CA ARG A 51 -13.96 -25.27 11.79
C ARG A 51 -12.89 -24.79 10.82
N VAL A 52 -11.64 -24.66 11.25
CA VAL A 52 -10.55 -24.07 10.45
C VAL A 52 -9.29 -24.93 10.60
N PRO A 53 -8.72 -25.45 9.50
CA PRO A 53 -7.47 -26.19 9.55
C PRO A 53 -6.35 -25.39 10.24
N LYS A 54 -5.63 -26.06 11.15
CA LYS A 54 -4.42 -25.50 11.77
C LYS A 54 -3.36 -25.23 10.71
N ASP A 55 -2.50 -24.24 10.96
CA ASP A 55 -1.42 -23.81 10.06
C ASP A 55 -1.88 -23.22 8.71
N LEU A 56 -3.09 -22.66 8.65
CA LEU A 56 -3.49 -21.81 7.55
C LEU A 56 -2.93 -20.39 7.71
N CYS A 57 -2.32 -19.90 6.64
CA CYS A 57 -1.86 -18.54 6.49
C CYS A 57 -2.70 -17.85 5.40
N TYR A 58 -3.19 -16.66 5.70
CA TYR A 58 -3.96 -15.83 4.80
C TYR A 58 -3.10 -14.69 4.27
N SER A 59 -3.09 -14.54 2.95
CA SER A 59 -2.53 -13.42 2.21
C SER A 59 -3.64 -12.69 1.46
N VAL A 60 -3.36 -11.50 0.90
CA VAL A 60 -4.34 -10.84 0.02
C VAL A 60 -4.62 -11.63 -1.26
N TRP A 61 -3.73 -12.56 -1.62
CA TRP A 61 -3.85 -13.43 -2.79
C TRP A 61 -4.55 -14.76 -2.51
N GLY A 62 -4.96 -14.98 -1.26
CA GLY A 62 -5.65 -16.19 -0.83
C GLY A 62 -4.95 -16.92 0.32
N THR A 63 -5.39 -18.15 0.53
CA THR A 63 -4.94 -19.03 1.62
C THR A 63 -3.80 -19.94 1.19
N LYS A 64 -2.89 -20.24 2.11
CA LYS A 64 -1.87 -21.27 1.94
C LYS A 64 -1.57 -21.96 3.26
N ARG A 65 -0.94 -23.13 3.21
CA ARG A 65 -0.32 -23.69 4.43
C ARG A 65 0.89 -22.84 4.79
N CYS A 66 0.99 -22.42 6.04
CA CYS A 66 2.12 -21.65 6.54
C CYS A 66 3.42 -22.42 6.24
N GLY A 67 4.39 -21.77 5.57
CA GLY A 67 5.66 -22.38 5.16
C GLY A 67 5.64 -23.14 3.83
N ALA A 68 4.48 -23.33 3.19
CA ALA A 68 4.42 -23.82 1.82
C ALA A 68 4.65 -22.68 0.82
N SER A 69 5.50 -22.90 -0.19
CA SER A 69 5.82 -21.93 -1.24
C SER A 69 4.68 -21.77 -2.26
N ASN A 70 3.78 -22.74 -2.34
CA ASN A 70 2.68 -22.73 -3.28
C ASN A 70 1.44 -22.19 -2.58
N PRO A 71 0.74 -21.19 -3.16
CA PRO A 71 -0.62 -20.91 -2.73
C PRO A 71 -1.39 -22.22 -2.85
N LEU A 72 -2.14 -22.59 -1.81
CA LEU A 72 -3.23 -23.51 -2.07
C LEU A 72 -4.12 -22.72 -3.02
N ALA A 73 -4.21 -23.15 -4.29
CA ALA A 73 -5.28 -22.69 -5.18
C ALA A 73 -6.56 -22.64 -4.34
N TRP A 74 -7.41 -21.63 -4.51
CA TRP A 74 -8.67 -21.28 -3.79
C TRP A 74 -9.59 -22.48 -3.42
N HIS A 75 -9.07 -23.50 -2.75
CA HIS A 75 -9.63 -24.85 -2.66
C HIS A 75 -10.41 -25.02 -1.38
N ASP A 76 -10.28 -24.11 -0.43
CA ASP A 76 -11.27 -23.91 0.61
C ASP A 76 -12.43 -23.05 0.09
N ALA A 77 -12.84 -23.27 -1.17
CA ALA A 77 -14.10 -22.78 -1.74
C ALA A 77 -15.27 -23.07 -0.78
N ALA A 78 -15.20 -24.11 0.06
CA ALA A 78 -16.21 -24.37 1.10
C ALA A 78 -16.23 -23.35 2.26
N PHE A 79 -15.08 -22.76 2.63
CA PHE A 79 -14.99 -21.69 3.63
C PHE A 79 -15.37 -20.33 3.02
N TYR A 80 -14.87 -20.05 1.81
CA TYR A 80 -15.17 -18.84 1.05
C TYR A 80 -16.64 -18.78 0.58
N ALA A 81 -17.23 -19.89 0.12
CA ALA A 81 -18.63 -19.94 -0.30
C ALA A 81 -19.62 -19.67 0.84
N ARG A 82 -19.20 -19.84 2.10
CA ARG A 82 -20.00 -19.47 3.27
C ARG A 82 -19.87 -17.98 3.64
N CYS A 83 -18.92 -17.26 3.05
CA CYS A 83 -18.59 -15.89 3.41
C CYS A 83 -18.15 -15.03 2.21
N GLY A 84 -19.08 -14.65 1.34
CA GLY A 84 -18.78 -13.80 0.17
C GLY A 84 -18.18 -12.43 0.53
N VAL A 85 -18.50 -11.89 1.72
CA VAL A 85 -17.93 -10.61 2.21
C VAL A 85 -16.43 -10.72 2.45
N PHE A 86 -15.95 -11.85 2.97
CA PHE A 86 -14.52 -12.09 3.20
C PHE A 86 -13.75 -12.14 1.87
N GLU A 87 -14.28 -12.88 0.90
CA GLU A 87 -13.69 -12.97 -0.44
C GLU A 87 -13.62 -11.61 -1.13
N ALA A 88 -14.72 -10.86 -1.10
CA ALA A 88 -14.79 -9.52 -1.67
C ALA A 88 -13.78 -8.57 -1.02
N THR A 89 -13.62 -8.64 0.31
CA THR A 89 -12.66 -7.81 1.05
C THR A 89 -11.22 -8.12 0.68
N LEU A 90 -10.85 -9.40 0.56
CA LEU A 90 -9.50 -9.79 0.13
C LEU A 90 -9.23 -9.44 -1.33
N LYS A 91 -10.21 -9.65 -2.22
CA LYS A 91 -10.10 -9.23 -3.62
C LYS A 91 -9.94 -7.72 -3.75
N ALA A 92 -10.67 -6.94 -2.95
CA ALA A 92 -10.51 -5.49 -2.90
C ALA A 92 -9.10 -5.12 -2.40
N ALA A 93 -8.61 -5.74 -1.32
CA ALA A 93 -7.26 -5.51 -0.82
C ALA A 93 -6.19 -5.83 -1.87
N ALA A 94 -6.32 -6.93 -2.62
CA ALA A 94 -5.41 -7.28 -3.71
C ALA A 94 -5.45 -6.26 -4.86
N ALA A 95 -6.63 -5.88 -5.32
CA ALA A 95 -6.80 -4.89 -6.39
C ALA A 95 -6.20 -3.53 -5.99
N PHE A 96 -6.49 -3.05 -4.79
CA PHE A 96 -5.95 -1.79 -4.28
C PHE A 96 -4.44 -1.86 -4.01
N SER A 97 -3.89 -3.03 -3.64
CA SER A 97 -2.45 -3.22 -3.56
C SER A 97 -1.80 -2.98 -4.92
N ILE A 98 -2.34 -3.57 -6.00
CA ILE A 98 -1.83 -3.34 -7.37
C ILE A 98 -1.94 -1.86 -7.76
N ILE A 99 -3.10 -1.24 -7.54
CA ILE A 99 -3.32 0.18 -7.87
C ILE A 99 -2.34 1.08 -7.11
N SER A 100 -2.07 0.77 -5.84
CA SER A 100 -1.13 1.53 -5.02
C SER A 100 0.31 1.38 -5.53
N LEU A 101 0.72 0.21 -6.05
CA LEU A 101 2.04 0.05 -6.69
C LEU A 101 2.22 1.02 -7.86
N PHE A 102 1.23 1.11 -8.74
CA PHE A 102 1.28 2.09 -9.84
C PHE A 102 1.27 3.52 -9.30
N SER A 103 0.50 3.80 -8.24
CA SER A 103 0.44 5.11 -7.62
C SER A 103 1.80 5.55 -7.06
N PHE A 104 2.55 4.65 -6.42
CA PHE A 104 3.92 4.93 -5.94
C PHE A 104 4.89 5.23 -7.07
N VAL A 105 4.83 4.48 -8.19
CA VAL A 105 5.70 4.72 -9.35
C VAL A 105 5.38 6.06 -10.02
N ILE A 106 4.08 6.37 -10.17
CA ILE A 106 3.63 7.64 -10.73
C ILE A 106 3.97 8.80 -9.78
N GLY A 107 3.83 8.61 -8.47
CA GLY A 107 4.21 9.58 -7.44
C GLY A 107 5.70 9.90 -7.48
N ALA A 108 6.56 8.87 -7.50
CA ALA A 108 8.00 9.02 -7.61
C ALA A 108 8.42 9.73 -8.91
N SER A 109 7.87 9.31 -10.05
CA SER A 109 8.17 9.94 -11.34
C SER A 109 7.69 11.39 -11.40
N ALA A 110 6.52 11.71 -10.86
CA ALA A 110 6.00 13.08 -10.79
C ALA A 110 6.87 13.98 -9.88
N ALA A 111 7.33 13.47 -8.74
CA ALA A 111 8.26 14.16 -7.85
C ALA A 111 9.62 14.43 -8.53
N LEU A 112 10.13 13.46 -9.30
CA LEU A 112 11.34 13.61 -10.09
C LEU A 112 11.17 14.66 -11.21
N LEU A 113 10.06 14.63 -11.93
CA LEU A 113 9.75 15.61 -12.98
C LEU A 113 9.63 17.04 -12.42
N MET A 114 9.12 17.21 -11.20
CA MET A 114 9.15 18.50 -10.51
C MET A 114 10.57 18.94 -10.13
N ALA A 115 11.43 18.01 -9.70
CA ALA A 115 12.85 18.31 -9.45
C ALA A 115 13.56 18.78 -10.73
N CYS A 116 13.24 18.16 -11.87
CA CYS A 116 13.78 18.50 -13.19
C CYS A 116 13.14 19.75 -13.83
N LYS A 117 12.19 20.42 -13.17
CA LYS A 117 11.40 21.56 -13.71
C LYS A 117 10.58 21.25 -14.97
N CYS A 118 10.30 20.00 -15.25
CA CYS A 118 9.45 19.61 -16.37
C CYS A 118 7.97 19.90 -16.09
N VAL A 119 7.59 20.13 -14.83
CA VAL A 119 6.22 20.41 -14.40
C VAL A 119 6.14 21.79 -13.76
N VAL A 120 5.27 22.64 -14.29
CA VAL A 120 5.11 24.04 -13.85
C VAL A 120 4.18 24.15 -12.62
N SER A 121 3.26 23.21 -12.44
CA SER A 121 2.27 23.23 -11.35
C SER A 121 2.47 22.10 -10.34
N LYS A 122 2.39 22.42 -9.04
CA LYS A 122 2.46 21.43 -7.95
C LYS A 122 1.14 20.64 -7.78
N VAL A 123 0.02 21.23 -8.19
CA VAL A 123 -1.33 20.68 -8.03
C VAL A 123 -1.46 19.23 -8.54
N PRO A 124 -1.04 18.87 -9.77
CA PRO A 124 -1.16 17.49 -10.25
C PRO A 124 -0.40 16.49 -9.38
N VAL A 125 0.77 16.87 -8.85
CA VAL A 125 1.57 15.96 -8.01
C VAL A 125 0.94 15.77 -6.63
N VAL A 126 0.37 16.83 -6.06
CA VAL A 126 -0.39 16.73 -4.80
C VAL A 126 -1.58 15.78 -4.95
N LEU A 127 -2.32 15.86 -6.06
CA LEU A 127 -3.46 14.97 -6.32
C LEU A 127 -3.02 13.51 -6.50
N ILE A 128 -1.92 13.27 -7.21
CA ILE A 128 -1.35 11.92 -7.38
C ILE A 128 -0.95 11.32 -6.03
N LEU A 129 -0.25 12.09 -5.19
CA LEU A 129 0.19 11.61 -3.87
C LEU A 129 -1.00 11.39 -2.93
N LEU A 130 -2.01 12.26 -2.96
CA LEU A 130 -3.25 12.05 -2.22
C LEU A 130 -3.96 10.76 -2.66
N PHE A 131 -4.02 10.51 -3.97
CA PHE A 131 -4.57 9.26 -4.51
C PHE A 131 -3.76 8.04 -4.05
N GLY A 132 -2.43 8.15 -3.99
CA GLY A 132 -1.55 7.13 -3.41
C GLY A 132 -1.85 6.83 -1.94
N VAL A 133 -2.07 7.87 -1.13
CA VAL A 133 -2.47 7.72 0.29
C VAL A 133 -3.79 6.97 0.42
N ILE A 134 -4.80 7.34 -0.36
CA ILE A 134 -6.13 6.73 -0.29
C ILE A 134 -6.06 5.26 -0.72
N THR A 135 -5.40 4.98 -1.84
CA THR A 135 -5.34 3.62 -2.41
C THR A 135 -4.51 2.67 -1.56
N SER A 136 -3.38 3.12 -1.00
CA SER A 136 -2.54 2.32 -0.10
C SER A 136 -3.16 2.11 1.29
N ALA A 137 -4.17 2.89 1.67
CA ALA A 137 -4.89 2.70 2.93
C ALA A 137 -5.82 1.48 2.92
N VAL A 138 -6.40 1.17 1.76
CA VAL A 138 -7.42 0.11 1.63
C VAL A 138 -6.89 -1.26 2.01
N PRO A 139 -5.70 -1.73 1.55
CA PRO A 139 -5.20 -3.06 1.89
C PRO A 139 -5.04 -3.30 3.39
N PHE A 140 -4.42 -2.37 4.14
CA PHE A 140 -4.25 -2.56 5.58
C PHE A 140 -5.59 -2.43 6.31
N ALA A 141 -6.46 -1.49 5.92
CA ALA A 141 -7.77 -1.30 6.54
C ALA A 141 -8.67 -2.52 6.32
N ALA A 142 -8.62 -3.13 5.15
CA ALA A 142 -9.33 -4.37 4.83
C ALA A 142 -8.89 -5.51 5.74
N ILE A 143 -7.57 -5.75 5.87
CA ILE A 143 -7.04 -6.81 6.74
C ILE A 143 -7.35 -6.54 8.22
N ALA A 144 -7.19 -5.29 8.69
CA ALA A 144 -7.54 -4.91 10.06
C ALA A 144 -9.05 -5.09 10.34
N GLY A 145 -9.89 -4.74 9.36
CA GLY A 145 -11.33 -4.94 9.41
C GLY A 145 -11.70 -6.42 9.53
N LEU A 146 -11.03 -7.29 8.78
CA LEU A 146 -11.20 -8.75 8.90
C LEU A 146 -10.72 -9.26 10.27
N TYR A 147 -9.64 -8.69 10.80
CA TYR A 147 -9.08 -9.13 12.08
C TYR A 147 -9.98 -8.82 13.28
N HIS A 148 -10.51 -7.59 13.34
CA HIS A 148 -11.25 -7.09 14.50
C HIS A 148 -12.76 -7.31 14.41
N ASN A 149 -13.36 -7.24 13.21
CA ASN A 149 -14.80 -7.39 13.06
C ASN A 149 -15.16 -8.87 12.86
N SER A 150 -16.30 -9.28 13.41
CA SER A 150 -16.81 -10.63 13.16
C SER A 150 -17.32 -10.71 11.73
N GLN A 151 -16.56 -11.38 10.86
CA GLN A 151 -16.98 -11.70 9.51
C GLN A 151 -17.44 -13.16 9.52
N CYS A 152 -18.70 -13.40 9.16
CA CYS A 152 -19.25 -14.75 9.07
C CYS A 152 -19.10 -15.57 10.36
N LYS A 153 -19.56 -14.97 11.47
CA LYS A 153 -19.63 -15.55 12.83
C LYS A 153 -18.29 -15.90 13.49
N THR A 154 -17.16 -15.51 12.89
CA THR A 154 -15.82 -15.71 13.46
C THR A 154 -15.00 -14.42 13.36
N ARG A 155 -14.16 -14.13 14.35
CA ARG A 155 -13.17 -13.05 14.28
C ARG A 155 -11.80 -13.66 14.16
N PHE A 156 -10.97 -13.16 13.25
CA PHE A 156 -9.59 -13.68 13.13
C PHE A 156 -8.75 -13.39 14.37
N LYS A 157 -9.09 -12.36 15.15
CA LYS A 157 -8.46 -12.13 16.47
C LYS A 157 -8.62 -13.30 17.44
N ASP A 158 -9.73 -14.04 17.36
CA ASP A 158 -10.03 -15.12 18.29
C ASP A 158 -9.34 -16.43 17.87
N VAL A 159 -9.00 -16.57 16.59
CA VAL A 159 -8.45 -17.80 16.01
C VAL A 159 -7.02 -17.68 15.48
N GLY A 160 -6.46 -16.47 15.43
CA GLY A 160 -5.18 -16.22 14.77
C GLY A 160 -4.47 -14.93 15.19
N LYS A 161 -3.27 -14.76 14.63
CA LYS A 161 -2.37 -13.64 14.91
C LYS A 161 -1.92 -12.97 13.61
N TYR A 162 -1.66 -11.67 13.68
CA TYR A 162 -1.02 -10.96 12.57
C TYR A 162 0.33 -11.58 12.22
N GLN A 163 0.66 -11.48 10.94
CA GLN A 163 1.93 -11.91 10.37
C GLN A 163 2.66 -10.69 9.76
N PRO A 164 3.97 -10.80 9.46
CA PRO A 164 4.80 -9.68 9.00
C PRO A 164 4.28 -8.94 7.75
N GLY A 165 3.42 -9.56 6.95
CA GLY A 165 2.83 -8.89 5.79
C GLY A 165 1.96 -7.69 6.16
N PHE A 166 1.28 -7.72 7.31
CA PHE A 166 0.40 -6.64 7.76
C PHE A 166 1.16 -5.35 8.08
N PRO A 167 2.20 -5.36 8.93
CA PRO A 167 2.98 -4.15 9.18
C PRO A 167 3.66 -3.61 7.92
N PHE A 168 3.97 -4.42 6.90
CA PHE A 168 4.49 -3.91 5.63
C PHE A 168 3.49 -2.99 4.91
N PHE A 169 2.19 -3.33 4.91
CA PHE A 169 1.17 -2.41 4.38
C PHE A 169 1.05 -1.12 5.19
N VAL A 170 1.12 -1.23 6.52
CA VAL A 170 1.07 -0.05 7.40
C VAL A 170 2.27 0.87 7.15
N VAL A 171 3.49 0.31 7.10
CA VAL A 171 4.70 1.08 6.82
C VAL A 171 4.62 1.72 5.44
N SER A 172 4.17 0.98 4.42
CA SER A 172 3.97 1.52 3.07
C SER A 172 3.02 2.72 3.05
N TRP A 173 1.88 2.61 3.74
CA TRP A 173 0.93 3.73 3.87
C TRP A 173 1.53 4.92 4.62
N CYS A 174 2.29 4.69 5.69
CA CYS A 174 2.99 5.76 6.41
C CYS A 174 3.99 6.51 5.51
N MET A 175 4.68 5.80 4.61
CA MET A 175 5.55 6.44 3.62
C MET A 175 4.76 7.33 2.66
N ALA A 176 3.62 6.85 2.14
CA ALA A 176 2.73 7.65 1.28
C ALA A 176 2.23 8.91 1.98
N VAL A 177 1.81 8.80 3.26
CA VAL A 177 1.36 9.95 4.07
C VAL A 177 2.50 10.95 4.26
N THR A 178 3.71 10.47 4.54
CA THR A 178 4.89 11.33 4.72
C THR A 178 5.18 12.07 3.41
N SER A 179 5.22 11.38 2.27
CA SER A 179 5.36 12.00 0.94
C SER A 179 4.31 13.07 0.67
N PHE A 180 3.04 12.80 1.00
CA PHE A 180 1.95 13.75 0.82
C PHE A 180 2.12 15.01 1.69
N ILE A 181 2.52 14.86 2.96
CA ILE A 181 2.79 15.99 3.84
C ILE A 181 3.96 16.82 3.30
N LEU A 182 5.04 16.16 2.88
CA LEU A 182 6.22 16.83 2.33
C LEU A 182 5.89 17.63 1.08
N ILE A 183 5.07 17.11 0.15
CA ILE A 183 4.72 17.88 -1.05
C ILE A 183 3.86 19.12 -0.74
N CYS A 184 3.04 19.06 0.32
CA CYS A 184 2.24 20.21 0.75
C CYS A 184 3.10 21.37 1.26
N PHE A 185 4.30 21.06 1.77
CA PHE A 185 5.27 22.07 2.25
C PHE A 185 6.34 22.44 1.21
N ALA A 186 6.39 21.78 0.05
CA ALA A 186 7.33 22.05 -1.05
C ALA A 186 6.94 23.29 -1.85
#